data_AF-A0A139KMU2-F1
#
_entry.id   AF-A0A139KMU2-F1
#
_cell.length_a   1.000
_cell.length_b   1.000
_cell.length_c   1.000
_cell.angle_alpha   90.00
_cell.angle_beta   90.00
_cell.angle_gamma   90.00
#
_symmetry.space_group_name_H-M   'P 1'
#
loop_
_entity.id
_entity.type
_entity.pdbx_description
1 polymer ?
#
loop_
_entity_poly.entity_id
_entity_poly.type
_entity_poly.pdbx_seq_one_letter_code
_entity_poly.pdbx_strand_id
1 'polypeptide(L)'
;MSAKSEIDNLLNRFLQLETDEQREQFRDTMAQILAGKTEEEKHEFGEALADNAKEMIQQSEALIGEYHFKQALHDIFPAITWSYIAEEYFHKSRSWLSQRMNGYHVNSKAAAFSPEDINTLADGLLDLSERIKKSAILLKGHRF
;
A
#
# COMPACT_ATOMS: atom_id res chain seq x y z
N MET A 1 -1.34 10.27 28.66
CA MET A 1 -1.64 9.99 27.24
C MET A 1 -1.02 11.12 26.43
N SER A 2 -0.38 10.84 25.29
CA SER A 2 0.20 11.93 24.47
C SER A 2 -0.90 12.57 23.62
N ALA A 3 -0.76 13.86 23.29
CA ALA A 3 -1.68 14.59 22.42
C ALA A 3 -1.93 13.84 21.08
N LYS A 4 -0.89 13.15 20.57
CA LYS A 4 -0.99 12.28 19.39
C LYS A 4 -2.00 11.14 19.56
N SER A 5 -1.94 10.41 20.68
CA SER A 5 -2.87 9.29 20.92
C SER A 5 -4.32 9.74 21.08
N GLU A 6 -4.56 10.99 21.51
CA GLU A 6 -5.90 11.56 21.62
C GLU A 6 -6.47 11.91 20.24
N ILE A 7 -5.65 12.52 19.38
CA ILE A 7 -5.99 12.81 17.98
C ILE A 7 -6.27 11.53 17.18
N ASP A 8 -5.43 10.49 17.36
CA ASP A 8 -5.61 9.19 16.71
C ASP A 8 -6.96 8.55 17.08
N ASN A 9 -7.38 8.66 18.34
CA ASN A 9 -8.67 8.14 18.80
C ASN A 9 -9.85 8.92 18.22
N LEU A 10 -9.74 10.25 18.12
CA LEU A 10 -10.77 11.09 17.51
C LEU A 10 -10.95 10.78 16.01
N LEU A 11 -9.85 10.59 15.29
CA LEU A 11 -9.87 10.20 13.88
C LEU A 11 -10.50 8.82 13.67
N ASN A 12 -10.09 7.82 14.45
CA ASN A 12 -10.69 6.48 14.37
C ASN A 12 -12.19 6.51 14.65
N ARG A 13 -12.63 7.30 15.63
CA ARG A 13 -14.05 7.45 15.94
C ARG A 13 -14.80 8.17 14.82
N PHE A 14 -14.20 9.18 14.19
CA PHE A 14 -14.79 9.88 13.05
C PHE A 14 -15.01 8.97 11.83
N LEU A 15 -14.05 8.09 11.54
CA LEU A 15 -14.14 7.15 10.41
C LEU A 15 -15.21 6.07 10.57
N GLN A 16 -15.65 5.80 11.81
CA GLN A 16 -16.67 4.80 12.13
C GLN A 16 -18.09 5.38 12.22
N LEU A 17 -18.28 6.66 11.89
CA LEU A 17 -19.60 7.30 11.94
C LEU A 17 -20.41 6.91 10.70
N GLU A 18 -21.47 6.15 10.90
CA GLU A 18 -22.37 5.67 9.84
C GLU A 18 -23.69 6.46 9.79
N THR A 19 -24.11 7.04 10.92
CA THR A 19 -25.41 7.72 11.04
C THR A 19 -25.29 9.21 11.35
N ASP A 20 -26.35 9.97 11.07
CA ASP A 20 -26.39 11.40 11.39
C ASP A 20 -26.40 11.65 12.91
N GLU A 21 -27.02 10.78 13.70
CA GLU A 21 -27.01 10.86 15.17
C GLU A 21 -25.58 10.69 15.73
N GLN A 22 -24.81 9.75 15.19
CA GLN A 22 -23.40 9.56 15.58
C GLN A 22 -22.55 10.79 15.22
N ARG A 23 -22.83 11.43 14.08
CA ARG A 23 -22.16 12.67 13.66
C ARG A 23 -22.49 13.83 14.58
N GLU A 24 -23.73 13.93 15.04
CA GLU A 24 -24.16 14.95 16.00
C GLU A 24 -23.49 14.77 17.37
N GLN A 25 -23.49 13.55 17.91
CA GLN A 25 -22.79 13.22 19.16
C GLN A 25 -21.27 13.49 19.07
N PHE A 26 -20.68 13.21 17.91
CA PHE A 26 -19.27 13.53 17.67
C PHE A 26 -19.02 15.04 17.67
N ARG A 27 -19.88 15.84 17.03
CA ARG A 27 -19.79 17.31 17.05
C ARG A 27 -19.89 17.87 18.46
N ASP A 28 -20.81 17.36 19.28
CA ASP A 28 -20.94 17.78 20.68
C ASP A 28 -19.68 17.47 21.50
N THR A 29 -19.11 16.28 21.29
CA THR A 29 -17.83 15.90 21.92
C THR A 29 -16.71 16.87 21.51
N MET A 30 -16.62 17.22 20.22
CA MET A 30 -15.63 18.18 19.72
C MET A 30 -15.86 19.59 20.30
N ALA A 31 -17.12 20.03 20.40
CA ALA A 31 -17.46 21.32 21.00
C ALA A 31 -17.02 21.39 22.47
N GLN A 32 -17.20 20.31 23.23
CA GLN A 32 -16.71 20.23 24.62
C GLN A 32 -15.18 20.29 24.72
N ILE A 33 -14.47 19.59 23.84
CA ILE A 33 -12.99 19.61 23.79
C ILE A 33 -12.46 21.02 23.47
N LEU A 34 -13.12 21.72 22.55
CA LEU A 34 -12.71 23.06 22.11
C LEU A 34 -13.15 24.16 23.08
N ALA A 35 -14.22 23.96 23.86
CA ALA A 35 -14.72 24.95 24.82
C ALA A 35 -13.70 25.28 25.93
N GLY A 36 -12.79 24.35 26.25
CA GLY A 36 -11.72 24.54 27.23
C GLY A 36 -10.43 25.16 26.70
N LYS A 37 -10.38 25.54 25.41
CA LYS A 37 -9.14 25.95 24.71
C LYS A 37 -9.16 27.43 24.32
N THR A 38 -7.98 28.06 24.27
CA THR A 38 -7.81 29.39 23.67
C THR A 38 -7.94 29.33 22.14
N GLU A 39 -8.04 30.48 21.48
CA GLU A 39 -8.12 30.52 20.01
C GLU A 39 -6.85 29.97 19.36
N GLU A 40 -5.67 30.24 19.93
CA GLU A 40 -4.40 29.67 19.48
C GLU A 40 -4.37 28.14 19.64
N GLU A 41 -4.82 27.62 20.78
CA GLU A 41 -4.87 26.17 21.02
C GLU A 41 -5.89 25.47 20.11
N LYS A 42 -7.00 26.13 19.76
CA LYS A 42 -7.98 25.63 18.77
C LYS A 42 -7.36 25.56 17.38
N HIS A 43 -6.57 26.55 17.00
CA HIS A 43 -5.88 26.57 15.71
C HIS A 43 -4.86 25.44 15.61
N GLU A 44 -3.97 25.30 16.59
CA GLU A 44 -2.97 24.22 16.65
C GLU A 44 -3.63 22.83 16.63
N PHE A 45 -4.74 22.68 17.36
CA PHE A 45 -5.49 21.44 17.36
C PHE A 45 -6.10 21.12 15.99
N GLY A 46 -6.64 22.12 15.28
CA GLY A 46 -7.18 21.96 13.94
C GLY A 46 -6.12 21.57 12.91
N GLU A 47 -4.95 22.21 12.95
CA GLU A 47 -3.81 21.86 12.08
C GLU A 47 -3.33 20.43 12.36
N ALA A 48 -3.12 20.08 13.63
CA ALA A 48 -2.68 18.74 14.01
C ALA A 48 -3.69 17.65 13.58
N LEU A 49 -5.00 17.92 13.68
CA LEU A 49 -6.02 16.98 13.23
C LEU A 49 -5.97 16.79 11.70
N ALA A 50 -5.81 17.88 10.95
CA ALA A 50 -5.73 17.83 9.49
C ALA A 50 -4.47 17.07 9.00
N ASP A 51 -3.32 17.32 9.63
CA ASP A 51 -2.07 16.64 9.30
C ASP A 51 -2.15 15.13 9.61
N ASN A 52 -2.66 14.75 10.78
CA ASN A 52 -2.82 13.34 11.12
C ASN A 52 -3.85 12.64 10.21
N ALA A 53 -4.95 13.31 9.83
CA ALA A 53 -5.92 12.76 8.87
C ALA A 53 -5.26 12.49 7.52
N LYS A 54 -4.43 13.43 7.04
CA LYS A 54 -3.69 13.28 5.78
C LYS A 54 -2.70 12.12 5.83
N GLU A 55 -1.95 11.99 6.93
CA GLU A 55 -1.04 10.84 7.14
C GLU A 55 -1.80 9.50 7.12
N MET A 56 -2.96 9.43 7.79
CA MET A 56 -3.78 8.22 7.84
C MET A 56 -4.34 7.83 6.48
N ILE A 57 -4.82 8.81 5.69
CA ILE A 57 -5.27 8.59 4.30
C ILE A 57 -4.12 8.03 3.46
N GLN A 58 -2.94 8.66 3.51
CA GLN A 58 -1.77 8.20 2.76
C GLN A 58 -1.35 6.77 3.12
N GLN A 59 -1.40 6.41 4.41
CA GLN A 59 -1.13 5.05 4.87
C GLN A 59 -2.18 4.07 4.34
N SER A 60 -3.46 4.44 4.36
CA SER A 60 -4.55 3.61 3.82
C SER A 60 -4.40 3.38 2.32
N GLU A 61 -4.10 4.41 1.54
CA GLU A 61 -3.85 4.31 0.10
C GLU A 61 -2.67 3.38 -0.21
N ALA A 62 -1.58 3.46 0.57
CA ALA A 62 -0.43 2.57 0.42
C ALA A 62 -0.79 1.09 0.66
N LEU A 63 -1.59 0.80 1.69
CA LEU A 63 -2.07 -0.56 2.00
C LEU A 63 -2.99 -1.11 0.90
N ILE A 64 -3.89 -0.28 0.38
CA ILE A 64 -4.75 -0.64 -0.75
C ILE A 64 -3.92 -0.94 -1.99
N GLY A 65 -2.91 -0.11 -2.27
CA GLY A 65 -1.97 -0.35 -3.37
C GLY A 65 -1.21 -1.67 -3.24
N GLU A 66 -0.71 -2.00 -2.05
CA GLU A 66 -0.02 -3.27 -1.77
C GLU A 66 -0.96 -4.47 -1.97
N TYR A 67 -2.21 -4.37 -1.51
CA TYR A 67 -3.23 -5.39 -1.71
C TYR A 67 -3.48 -5.64 -3.21
N HIS A 68 -3.72 -4.58 -3.98
CA HIS A 68 -3.95 -4.71 -5.43
C HIS A 68 -2.74 -5.30 -6.17
N PHE A 69 -1.52 -4.93 -5.78
CA PHE A 69 -0.30 -5.51 -6.35
C PHE A 69 -0.21 -7.02 -6.10
N LYS A 70 -0.40 -7.45 -4.85
CA LYS A 70 -0.39 -8.89 -4.51
C LYS A 70 -1.52 -9.65 -5.19
N GLN A 71 -2.69 -9.03 -5.29
CA GLN A 71 -3.85 -9.61 -5.98
C GLN A 71 -3.58 -9.79 -7.48
N ALA A 72 -2.96 -8.83 -8.15
CA ALA A 72 -2.63 -8.90 -9.57
C ALA A 72 -1.70 -10.09 -9.90
N LEU A 73 -0.83 -10.47 -8.96
CA LEU A 73 0.13 -11.56 -9.14
C LEU A 73 -0.34 -12.89 -8.54
N HIS A 74 -1.46 -12.91 -7.82
CA HIS A 74 -1.90 -14.05 -7.01
C HIS A 74 -1.99 -15.36 -7.80
N ASP A 75 -2.61 -15.32 -8.98
CA ASP A 75 -2.83 -16.50 -9.84
C ASP A 75 -1.52 -17.09 -10.39
N ILE A 76 -0.59 -16.23 -10.79
CA ILE A 76 0.67 -16.64 -11.41
C ILE A 76 1.79 -16.87 -10.38
N PHE A 77 1.60 -16.45 -9.14
CA PHE A 77 2.64 -16.48 -8.11
C PHE A 77 3.29 -17.85 -7.88
N PRO A 78 2.54 -18.97 -7.79
CA PRO A 78 3.14 -20.29 -7.65
C PRO A 78 3.66 -20.87 -8.97
N ALA A 79 3.20 -20.35 -10.11
CA ALA A 79 3.53 -20.87 -11.44
C ALA A 79 4.86 -20.33 -12.01
N ILE A 80 5.34 -19.21 -11.48
CA ILE A 80 6.52 -18.50 -12.00
C ILE A 80 7.74 -18.70 -11.10
N THR A 81 8.88 -18.91 -11.75
CA THR A 81 10.18 -18.91 -11.08
C THR A 81 10.65 -17.48 -10.82
N TRP A 82 10.37 -16.95 -9.63
CA TRP A 82 10.73 -15.56 -9.28
C TRP A 82 12.24 -15.27 -9.26
N SER A 83 13.11 -16.27 -9.05
CA SER A 83 14.56 -16.08 -9.21
C SER A 83 14.94 -15.78 -10.65
N TYR A 84 14.28 -16.42 -11.62
CA TYR A 84 14.49 -16.16 -13.03
C TYR A 84 14.11 -14.72 -13.36
N ILE A 85 12.96 -14.25 -12.87
CA ILE A 85 12.53 -12.85 -13.08
C ILE A 85 13.57 -11.86 -12.52
N ALA A 86 14.06 -12.11 -11.30
CA ALA A 86 15.04 -11.25 -10.64
C ALA A 86 16.37 -11.17 -11.42
N GLU A 87 16.86 -12.31 -11.93
CA GLU A 87 18.15 -12.40 -12.59
C GLU A 87 18.09 -11.89 -14.05
N GLU A 88 17.05 -12.29 -14.78
CA GLU A 88 16.90 -11.99 -16.21
C GLU A 88 16.50 -10.54 -16.46
N TYR A 89 15.48 -10.02 -15.75
CA TYR A 89 14.91 -8.71 -16.07
C TYR A 89 15.46 -7.60 -15.17
N PHE A 90 15.75 -7.90 -13.90
CA PHE A 90 16.27 -6.88 -12.96
C PHE A 90 17.80 -6.90 -12.83
N HIS A 91 18.45 -7.98 -13.25
CA HIS A 91 19.87 -8.23 -12.98
C HIS A 91 20.20 -8.08 -11.49
N LYS A 92 19.36 -8.72 -10.66
CA LYS A 92 19.44 -8.72 -9.19
C LYS A 92 19.25 -10.13 -8.65
N SER A 93 19.52 -10.30 -7.36
CA SER A 93 19.32 -11.58 -6.70
C SER A 93 17.83 -11.84 -6.43
N ARG A 94 17.46 -13.12 -6.31
CA ARG A 94 16.14 -13.54 -5.80
C ARG A 94 15.77 -12.85 -4.49
N SER A 95 16.74 -12.68 -3.59
CA SER A 95 16.53 -12.02 -2.29
C SER A 95 16.11 -10.57 -2.44
N TRP A 96 16.72 -9.83 -3.38
CA TRP A 96 16.36 -8.43 -3.69
C TRP A 96 14.91 -8.30 -4.15
N LEU A 97 14.44 -9.23 -5.00
CA LEU A 97 13.06 -9.21 -5.49
C LEU A 97 12.08 -9.60 -4.38
N SER A 98 12.40 -10.63 -3.59
CA SER A 98 11.60 -11.05 -2.44
C SER A 98 11.40 -9.93 -1.42
N GLN A 99 12.43 -9.11 -1.18
CA GLN A 99 12.33 -7.95 -0.29
C GLN A 99 11.29 -6.94 -0.75
N ARG A 100 11.24 -6.66 -2.07
CA ARG A 100 10.29 -5.72 -2.68
C ARG A 100 8.88 -6.27 -2.79
N MET A 101 8.75 -7.54 -3.15
CA MET A 101 7.45 -8.23 -3.23
C MET A 101 6.70 -8.27 -1.89
N ASN A 102 7.43 -8.36 -0.78
CA ASN A 102 6.88 -8.45 0.56
C ASN A 102 6.87 -7.09 1.30
N GLY A 103 7.32 -6.00 0.66
CA GLY A 103 7.35 -4.67 1.28
C GLY A 103 8.25 -4.59 2.53
N TYR A 104 9.30 -5.41 2.64
CA TYR A 104 10.16 -5.39 3.81
C TYR A 104 10.87 -4.03 3.94
N HIS A 105 10.90 -3.49 5.15
CA HIS A 105 11.73 -2.33 5.47
C HIS A 105 13.20 -2.78 5.53
N VAL A 106 14.01 -2.34 4.57
CA VAL A 106 15.45 -2.63 4.55
C VAL A 106 16.20 -1.31 4.74
N ASN A 107 16.94 -1.16 5.84
CA ASN A 107 17.75 0.03 6.16
C ASN A 107 16.98 1.36 6.17
N SER A 108 15.89 1.43 6.95
CA SER A 108 15.16 2.70 7.21
C SER A 108 14.55 3.38 5.99
N LYS A 109 14.51 2.69 4.84
CA LYS A 109 13.76 3.08 3.63
C LYS A 109 12.86 1.91 3.25
N ALA A 110 11.63 2.20 2.86
CA ALA A 110 10.74 1.18 2.32
C ALA A 110 11.40 0.58 1.06
N ALA A 111 11.65 -0.73 1.04
CA ALA A 111 12.08 -1.42 -0.18
C ALA A 111 10.85 -1.58 -1.08
N ALA A 112 10.38 -0.46 -1.62
CA ALA A 112 9.26 -0.42 -2.56
C ALA A 112 9.79 -0.54 -3.99
N PHE A 113 8.95 -1.09 -4.88
CA PHE A 113 9.15 -0.95 -6.30
C PHE A 113 9.01 0.52 -6.70
N SER A 114 9.97 1.03 -7.46
CA SER A 114 9.80 2.29 -8.18
C SER A 114 8.83 2.09 -9.36
N PRO A 115 8.28 3.17 -9.94
CA PRO A 115 7.47 3.04 -11.17
C PRO A 115 8.22 2.34 -12.31
N GLU A 116 9.54 2.55 -12.42
CA GLU A 116 10.38 1.86 -13.40
C GLU A 116 10.51 0.37 -13.11
N ASP A 117 10.63 -0.02 -11.83
CA ASP A 117 10.68 -1.43 -11.45
C ASP A 117 9.34 -2.13 -11.77
N ILE A 118 8.20 -1.45 -11.57
CA ILE A 118 6.88 -1.98 -11.94
C ILE A 118 6.80 -2.21 -13.45
N ASN A 119 7.27 -1.26 -14.27
CA ASN A 119 7.31 -1.43 -15.72
C ASN A 119 8.21 -2.61 -16.11
N THR A 120 9.39 -2.73 -15.50
CA THR A 120 10.32 -3.84 -15.74
C THR A 120 9.69 -5.19 -15.40
N LEU A 121 8.96 -5.28 -14.28
CA LEU A 121 8.24 -6.48 -13.90
C LEU A 121 7.14 -6.82 -14.92
N ALA A 122 6.35 -5.83 -15.32
CA ALA A 122 5.27 -6.01 -16.29
C ALA A 122 5.81 -6.48 -17.66
N ASP A 123 6.85 -5.83 -18.16
CA ASP A 123 7.51 -6.19 -19.42
C ASP A 123 8.10 -7.61 -19.35
N GLY A 124 8.74 -7.97 -18.23
CA GLY A 124 9.28 -9.31 -18.04
C GLY A 124 8.22 -10.41 -17.99
N LEU A 125 7.07 -10.14 -17.36
CA LEU A 125 5.93 -11.06 -17.37
C LEU A 125 5.33 -11.21 -18.78
N LEU A 126 5.22 -10.11 -19.54
CA LEU A 126 4.75 -10.14 -20.92
C LEU A 126 5.70 -10.94 -21.83
N ASP A 127 7.01 -10.72 -21.74
CA ASP A 127 8.01 -11.50 -22.49
C ASP A 127 7.93 -13.00 -22.14
N LEU A 128 7.90 -13.34 -20.85
CA LEU A 128 7.78 -14.72 -20.40
C LEU A 128 6.48 -15.37 -20.93
N SER A 129 5.37 -14.64 -20.94
CA SER A 129 4.10 -15.15 -21.46
C SER A 129 4.17 -15.51 -22.95
N GLU A 130 4.84 -14.67 -23.75
CA GLU A 130 5.00 -14.91 -25.19
C GLU A 130 5.96 -16.08 -25.46
N ARG A 131 7.01 -16.23 -24.64
CA ARG A 131 7.94 -17.37 -24.73
C ARG A 131 7.28 -18.70 -24.34
N ILE A 132 6.43 -18.70 -23.32
CA ILE A 132 5.61 -19.86 -22.94
C ILE A 132 4.68 -20.23 -24.10
N LYS A 133 3.98 -19.25 -24.67
CA LYS A 133 3.08 -19.44 -25.81
C LYS A 133 3.80 -20.01 -27.04
N LYS A 134 4.95 -19.45 -27.40
CA LYS A 134 5.79 -19.96 -28.50
C LYS A 134 6.20 -21.41 -28.27
N SER A 135 6.65 -21.74 -27.06
CA SER A 135 7.01 -23.12 -26.69
C SER A 135 5.83 -24.08 -26.83
N ALA A 136 4.64 -23.68 -26.38
CA ALA A 136 3.42 -24.49 -26.51
C ALA A 136 3.02 -24.75 -27.98
N ILE A 137 3.19 -23.76 -28.86
CA ILE A 137 2.93 -23.92 -30.30
C ILE A 137 3.91 -24.91 -30.92
N LEU A 138 5.20 -24.78 -30.62
CA LEU A 138 6.24 -25.67 -31.14
C LEU A 138 6.00 -27.13 -30.70
N LEU A 139 5.64 -27.35 -29.43
CA LEU A 139 5.33 -28.67 -28.90
C LEU A 139 4.13 -29.32 -29.61
N LYS A 140 3.09 -28.55 -29.95
CA LYS A 140 1.94 -29.07 -30.74
C LYS A 140 2.34 -29.51 -32.15
N GLY A 141 3.35 -28.88 -32.73
CA GLY A 141 3.90 -29.26 -34.04
C GLY A 141 4.86 -30.44 -33.99
N HIS A 142 5.34 -30.82 -32.80
CA HIS A 142 6.29 -31.90 -32.65
C HIS A 142 5.56 -33.25 -32.64
N ARG A 143 6.00 -34.17 -33.50
CA ARG A 143 5.64 -35.59 -33.42
C ARG A 143 6.80 -36.35 -32.77
N PHE A 144 6.48 -37.24 -31.83
CA PHE A 144 7.42 -38.19 -31.24
C PHE A 144 7.54 -39.44 -32.12
#